data_AF-A0A843A3M4-F1
#
_entry.id   AF-A0A843A3M4-F1
#
_cell.length_a   1.000
_cell.length_b   1.000
_cell.length_c   1.000
_cell.angle_alpha   90.00
_cell.angle_beta   90.00
_cell.angle_gamma   90.00
#
_symmetry.space_group_name_H-M   'P 1'
#
loop_
_entity.id
_entity.type
_entity.pdbx_description
1 polymer ?
#
loop_
_entity_poly.entity_id
_entity_poly.type
_entity_poly.pdbx_seq_one_letter_code
_entity_poly.pdbx_strand_id
1 'polypeptide(L)'
;MFSLEHCIKCQETKELLTGRNDIEIVTFPHDLNQWRDEDFTLAKSHNVFEDLQKTAPILWLDGEKKVGYLRIRKWLQDTLK
;
A
#
# COMPACT_ATOMS: atom_id res chain seq x y z
N MET A 1 -3.49 1.92 3.02
CA MET A 1 -2.36 1.13 2.49
C MET A 1 -2.76 0.51 1.17
N PHE A 2 -1.99 0.76 0.12
CA PHE A 2 -2.19 0.17 -1.20
C PHE A 2 -1.28 -1.06 -1.38
N SER A 3 -1.85 -2.13 -1.92
CA SER A 3 -1.19 -3.41 -2.17
C SER A 3 -1.57 -3.99 -3.53
N LEU A 4 -0.80 -4.99 -3.96
CA LEU A 4 -1.12 -5.82 -5.11
C LEU A 4 -1.42 -7.25 -4.65
N GLU A 5 -2.24 -7.96 -5.43
CA GLU A 5 -2.42 -9.40 -5.29
C GLU A 5 -1.10 -10.17 -5.44
N HIS A 6 -1.03 -11.34 -4.81
CA HIS A 6 0.12 -12.25 -4.81
C HIS A 6 1.48 -11.63 -4.37
N CYS A 7 1.45 -10.45 -3.76
CA CYS A 7 2.63 -9.75 -3.26
C CYS A 7 2.97 -10.18 -1.83
N ILE A 8 4.04 -10.97 -1.65
CA ILE A 8 4.49 -11.48 -0.33
C ILE A 8 4.75 -10.33 0.65
N LYS A 9 5.46 -9.29 0.22
CA LYS A 9 5.75 -8.11 1.07
C LYS A 9 4.50 -7.31 1.43
N CYS A 10 3.46 -7.38 0.62
CA CYS A 10 2.17 -6.80 0.93
C CYS A 10 1.47 -7.59 2.03
N GLN A 11 1.51 -8.93 1.98
CA GLN A 11 0.96 -9.78 3.03
C GLN A 11 1.70 -9.59 4.37
N GLU A 12 3.03 -9.62 4.36
CA GLU A 12 3.83 -9.33 5.57
C GLU A 12 3.49 -7.95 6.17
N THR A 13 3.21 -6.95 5.33
CA THR A 13 2.82 -5.62 5.83
C THR A 13 1.42 -5.63 6.44
N LYS A 14 0.46 -6.35 5.85
CA LYS A 14 -0.89 -6.49 6.41
C LYS A 14 -0.85 -7.15 7.79
N GLU A 15 0.00 -8.16 7.97
CA GLU A 15 0.22 -8.80 9.26
C GLU A 15 0.76 -7.81 10.30
N LEU A 16 1.73 -6.97 9.94
CA LEU A 16 2.24 -5.91 10.83
C LEU A 16 1.19 -4.83 11.16
N LEU A 17 0.17 -4.67 10.33
CA LEU A 17 -0.95 -3.75 10.55
C LEU A 17 -2.11 -4.40 11.31
N THR A 18 -2.02 -5.68 11.67
CA THR A 18 -3.08 -6.38 12.40
C THR A 18 -3.38 -5.64 13.72
N GLY A 19 -4.66 -5.32 13.95
CA GLY A 19 -5.11 -4.59 15.13
C GLY A 19 -5.16 -3.06 14.96
N ARG A 20 -4.67 -2.53 13.83
CA ARG A 20 -4.87 -1.12 13.46
C ARG A 20 -6.18 -0.95 12.70
N ASN A 21 -7.04 -0.09 13.21
CA ASN A 21 -8.30 0.29 12.57
C ASN A 21 -8.23 1.67 11.89
N ASP A 22 -7.10 2.36 12.03
CA ASP A 22 -6.83 3.68 11.45
C ASP A 22 -6.27 3.61 10.02
N ILE A 23 -6.00 2.41 9.51
CA ILE A 23 -5.41 2.20 8.18
C ILE A 23 -6.34 1.32 7.34
N GLU A 24 -6.96 1.92 6.33
CA GLU A 24 -7.68 1.18 5.29
C GLU A 24 -6.71 0.38 4.42
N ILE A 25 -7.06 -0.84 4.02
CA ILE A 25 -6.24 -1.67 3.13
C ILE A 25 -6.96 -1.85 1.79
N VAL A 26 -6.33 -1.36 0.73
CA VAL A 26 -6.79 -1.52 -0.65
C VAL A 26 -5.84 -2.49 -1.36
N THR A 27 -6.40 -3.50 -2.02
CA THR A 27 -5.64 -4.48 -2.81
C THR A 27 -6.11 -4.42 -4.26
N PHE A 28 -5.18 -4.13 -5.16
CA PHE A 28 -5.42 -4.12 -6.60
C PHE A 28 -4.93 -5.43 -7.24
N PRO A 29 -5.45 -5.80 -8.44
CA PRO A 29 -4.89 -6.87 -9.23
C PRO A 29 -3.40 -6.65 -9.51
N HIS A 30 -2.63 -7.73 -9.58
CA HIS A 30 -1.20 -7.63 -9.92
C HIS A 30 -0.99 -7.22 -11.38
N ASP A 31 -1.85 -7.69 -12.28
CA ASP A 31 -1.84 -7.33 -13.69
C ASP A 31 -2.66 -6.05 -13.91
N LEU A 32 -2.01 -5.00 -14.43
CA LEU A 32 -2.63 -3.71 -14.72
C LEU A 32 -3.77 -3.82 -15.74
N ASN A 33 -3.77 -4.83 -16.61
CA ASN A 33 -4.84 -5.03 -17.57
C ASN A 33 -6.16 -5.47 -16.91
N GLN A 34 -6.10 -5.91 -15.65
CA GLN A 34 -7.28 -6.29 -14.86
C GLN A 34 -7.81 -5.15 -14.00
N TRP A 35 -7.15 -3.99 -14.02
CA TRP A 35 -7.58 -2.83 -13.26
C TRP A 35 -8.82 -2.20 -13.89
N ARG A 36 -9.78 -1.85 -13.03
CA ARG A 36 -10.96 -1.08 -13.41
C ARG A 36 -10.64 0.40 -13.39
N ASP A 37 -11.46 1.22 -14.05
CA ASP A 37 -11.31 2.68 -14.04
C ASP A 37 -11.31 3.27 -12.62
N GLU A 38 -12.06 2.66 -11.70
CA GLU A 38 -12.08 3.00 -10.27
C GLU A 38 -10.72 2.77 -9.61
N ASP A 39 -10.05 1.65 -9.93
CA ASP A 39 -8.74 1.30 -9.37
C ASP A 39 -7.68 2.31 -9.85
N PHE A 40 -7.71 2.65 -11.15
CA PHE A 40 -6.87 3.71 -11.71
C PHE A 40 -7.13 5.07 -11.08
N THR A 41 -8.40 5.43 -10.93
CA THR A 41 -8.81 6.72 -10.35
C THR A 41 -8.31 6.85 -8.92
N LEU A 42 -8.53 5.81 -8.10
CA LEU A 42 -8.13 5.78 -6.70
C LEU A 42 -6.61 5.82 -6.54
N ALA A 43 -5.87 5.05 -7.34
CA ALA A 43 -4.41 5.03 -7.30
C ALA A 43 -3.81 6.37 -7.76
N LYS A 44 -4.40 7.03 -8.76
CA LYS A 44 -3.96 8.35 -9.24
C LYS A 44 -4.30 9.46 -8.26
N SER A 45 -5.48 9.44 -7.63
CA SER A 45 -5.89 10.47 -6.67
C SER A 45 -4.99 10.52 -5.43
N HIS A 46 -4.38 9.40 -5.06
CA HIS A 46 -3.40 9.30 -3.96
C HIS A 46 -1.94 9.38 -4.45
N ASN A 47 -1.73 9.63 -5.74
CA ASN A 47 -0.42 9.67 -6.38
C ASN A 47 0.43 8.39 -6.14
N VAL A 48 -0.20 7.21 -6.11
CA VAL A 48 0.48 5.92 -5.87
C VAL A 48 0.60 5.05 -7.11
N PHE A 49 -0.09 5.38 -8.20
CA PHE A 49 -0.13 4.56 -9.42
C PHE A 49 1.25 4.26 -10.02
N GLU A 50 2.08 5.28 -10.23
CA GLU A 50 3.43 5.10 -10.80
C GLU A 50 4.36 4.31 -9.88
N ASP A 51 4.19 4.46 -8.57
CA ASP A 51 4.97 3.72 -7.58
C ASP A 51 4.55 2.25 -7.56
N LEU A 52 3.24 1.94 -7.63
CA LEU A 52 2.72 0.57 -7.64
C LEU A 52 3.20 -0.24 -8.86
N GLN A 53 3.50 0.41 -9.97
CA GLN A 53 4.12 -0.24 -11.14
C GLN A 53 5.57 -0.69 -10.88
N LYS A 54 6.24 -0.11 -9.88
CA LYS A 54 7.64 -0.37 -9.55
C LYS A 54 7.76 -1.23 -8.30
N THR A 55 6.93 -0.97 -7.30
CA THR A 55 7.03 -1.59 -5.97
C THR A 55 5.73 -1.50 -5.19
N ALA A 56 5.49 -2.52 -4.38
CA ALA A 56 4.41 -2.58 -3.41
C ALA A 56 4.95 -3.25 -2.13
N PRO A 57 4.34 -3.00 -0.95
CA PRO A 57 3.18 -2.13 -0.71
C PRO A 57 3.53 -0.65 -0.56
N ILE A 58 2.52 0.21 -0.54
CA ILE A 58 2.64 1.65 -0.31
C ILE A 58 1.68 2.04 0.80
N LEU A 59 2.21 2.60 1.89
CA LEU A 59 1.39 3.23 2.92
C LEU A 59 1.25 4.71 2.60
N TRP A 60 0.01 5.19 2.56
CA TRP A 60 -0.31 6.60 2.36
C TRP A 60 -0.88 7.13 3.66
N LEU A 61 -0.34 8.24 4.17
CA LEU A 61 -0.69 8.86 5.44
C LEU A 61 -0.73 10.37 5.24
N ASP A 62 -1.91 10.98 5.31
CA ASP A 62 -2.10 12.44 5.30
C ASP A 62 -1.29 13.19 4.22
N GLY A 63 -1.25 12.65 3.00
CA GLY A 63 -0.51 13.22 1.87
C GLY A 63 0.94 12.74 1.71
N GLU A 64 1.47 11.99 2.66
CA GLU A 64 2.81 11.39 2.57
C GLU A 64 2.76 9.90 2.19
N LYS A 65 3.68 9.46 1.33
CA LYS A 65 3.83 8.05 0.90
C LYS A 65 5.05 7.40 1.54
N LYS A 66 4.86 6.32 2.29
CA LYS A 66 5.92 5.38 2.68
C LYS A 66 5.92 4.21 1.68
N VAL A 67 6.83 4.30 0.71
CA VAL A 67 6.94 3.33 -0.39
C VAL A 67 7.80 2.12 0.01
N GLY A 68 7.24 0.92 -0.08
CA GLY A 68 7.92 -0.34 0.15
C GLY A 68 7.93 -0.82 1.61
N TYR A 69 8.01 -2.14 1.78
CA TYR A 69 7.93 -2.82 3.08
C TYR A 69 8.90 -2.27 4.13
N LEU A 70 10.18 -2.06 3.80
CA LEU A 70 11.19 -1.63 4.78
C LEU A 70 10.88 -0.25 5.36
N ARG A 71 10.39 0.69 4.53
CA ARG A 71 10.03 2.04 4.99
C ARG A 71 8.79 2.01 5.87
N ILE A 72 7.80 1.20 5.50
CA ILE A 72 6.56 1.03 6.27
C ILE A 72 6.88 0.37 7.62
N ARG A 73 7.67 -0.69 7.64
CA ARG A 73 8.10 -1.36 8.87
C ARG A 73 8.82 -0.40 9.80
N LYS A 74 9.74 0.42 9.28
CA LYS A 74 10.44 1.42 10.10
C LYS A 74 9.46 2.43 10.70
N TRP A 75 8.54 2.96 9.90
CA TRP A 75 7.52 3.89 10.40
C TRP A 75 6.62 3.27 11.49
N LEU A 76 6.23 2.01 11.33
CA LEU A 76 5.48 1.28 12.37
C LEU A 76 6.29 1.16 13.67
N GLN A 77 7.57 0.83 13.57
CA GLN A 77 8.46 0.74 14.73
C GLN A 77 8.65 2.10 15.44
N ASP A 78 8.65 3.19 14.69
CA ASP A 78 8.81 4.55 15.24
C ASP A 78 7.52 5.08 15.87
N THR A 79 6.34 4.62 15.44
CA THR A 79 5.02 5.09 15.92
C THR A 79 4.39 4.21 17.00
N LEU A 80 4.87 2.98 17.18
CA LEU A 80 4.44 2.08 18.25
C LEU A 80 5.18 2.28 19.59
N LYS A 81 6.12 3.23 19.66
CA LYS A 81 6.81 3.63 20.89
C LYS A 81 6.06 4.72 21.61
#